data_AF-A0A9E2R636-F1
#
_entry.id   AF-A0A9E2R636-F1
#
_cell.length_a   1.000
_cell.length_b   1.000
_cell.length_c   1.000
_cell.angle_alpha   90.00
_cell.angle_beta   90.00
_cell.angle_gamma   90.00
#
_symmetry.space_group_name_H-M   'P 1'
#
loop_
_entity.id
_entity.type
_entity.pdbx_description
1 polymer ?
#
loop_
_entity_poly.entity_id
_entity_poly.type
_entity_poly.pdbx_seq_one_letter_code
_entity_poly.pdbx_strand_id
1 'polypeptide(L)'
;MSAEGINGSGIAPEDPLARFIYSSSHFSRNNQRVKHNAFMPGADGKTSVFQTKGLDEAATWGIGEEIGAKRSQTLHARGDIVAADVSKARVTVAPSEPPPRHANI
;
A
#
# COMPACT_ATOMS: atom_id res chain seq x y z
N MET A 1 -24.74 -22.05 -3.19
CA MET A 1 -24.77 -20.80 -3.97
C MET A 1 -24.48 -19.66 -3.00
N SER A 2 -23.25 -19.19 -2.96
CA SER A 2 -22.86 -17.98 -2.22
C SER A 2 -21.83 -17.24 -3.05
N ALA A 3 -22.12 -15.97 -3.29
CA ALA A 3 -21.58 -15.12 -4.34
C ALA A 3 -20.04 -15.04 -4.34
N GLU A 4 -19.44 -15.41 -5.48
CA GLU A 4 -18.13 -14.92 -5.89
C GLU A 4 -18.24 -13.42 -6.17
N GLY A 5 -18.01 -12.62 -5.13
CA GLY A 5 -17.72 -11.19 -5.27
C GLY A 5 -16.27 -10.99 -5.70
N ILE A 6 -15.86 -11.57 -6.83
CA ILE A 6 -14.58 -11.24 -7.45
C ILE A 6 -14.71 -9.87 -8.13
N ASN A 7 -14.59 -8.80 -7.35
CA ASN A 7 -14.21 -7.51 -7.94
C ASN A 7 -12.90 -7.77 -8.69
N GLY A 8 -12.86 -7.48 -9.99
CA GLY A 8 -11.87 -7.92 -10.99
C GLY A 8 -10.42 -7.45 -10.79
N SER A 9 -9.92 -7.56 -9.57
CA SER A 9 -8.70 -6.96 -9.06
C SER A 9 -7.83 -7.99 -8.31
N GLY A 10 -8.32 -9.19 -8.02
CA GLY A 10 -7.56 -10.21 -7.25
C GLY A 10 -7.21 -9.79 -5.82
N ILE A 11 -7.83 -8.71 -5.30
CA ILE A 11 -7.66 -8.21 -3.94
C ILE A 11 -8.99 -8.39 -3.20
N ALA A 12 -9.00 -9.26 -2.20
CA ALA A 12 -10.15 -9.49 -1.32
C ALA A 12 -10.25 -8.38 -0.25
N PRO A 13 -11.44 -8.11 0.31
CA PRO A 13 -11.61 -7.08 1.35
C PRO A 13 -10.70 -7.26 2.56
N GLU A 14 -10.39 -8.50 2.94
CA GLU A 14 -9.52 -8.85 4.06
C GLU A 14 -8.02 -8.76 3.72
N ASP A 15 -7.65 -8.50 2.47
CA ASP A 15 -6.26 -8.51 2.07
C ASP A 15 -5.50 -7.34 2.70
N PRO A 16 -4.33 -7.62 3.31
CA PRO A 16 -3.46 -6.59 3.83
C PRO A 16 -2.78 -5.85 2.67
N LEU A 17 -2.71 -4.53 2.81
CA LEU A 17 -2.05 -3.62 1.90
C LEU A 17 -0.98 -2.82 2.65
N ALA A 18 0.17 -2.62 2.03
CA ALA A 18 1.25 -1.80 2.56
C ALA A 18 1.54 -0.61 1.65
N ARG A 19 1.74 0.56 2.24
CA ARG A 19 2.32 1.72 1.59
C ARG A 19 3.75 1.91 2.06
N PHE A 20 4.69 1.89 1.12
CA PHE A 20 6.09 2.20 1.37
C PHE A 20 6.33 3.71 1.33
N ILE A 21 7.00 4.24 2.35
CA ILE A 21 7.14 5.67 2.58
C ILE A 21 8.60 6.06 2.38
N TYR A 22 8.85 6.83 1.32
CA TYR A 22 10.17 7.36 0.97
C TYR A 22 10.32 8.86 1.31
N SER A 23 9.26 9.51 1.78
CA SER A 23 9.29 10.92 2.15
C SER A 23 9.26 11.09 3.68
N SER A 24 10.18 11.90 4.20
CA SER A 24 10.21 12.30 5.62
C SER A 24 9.00 13.12 6.06
N SER A 25 8.27 13.73 5.12
CA SER A 25 7.05 14.48 5.42
C SER A 25 5.84 13.60 5.77
N HIS A 26 5.89 12.31 5.46
CA HIS A 26 4.78 11.35 5.59
C HIS A 26 4.82 10.49 6.86
N PHE A 27 5.85 10.64 7.69
CA PHE A 27 5.91 10.00 9.00
C PHE A 27 6.41 10.97 10.07
N SER A 28 6.24 10.61 11.33
CA SER A 28 6.82 11.27 12.48
C SER A 28 7.75 10.30 13.19
N ARG A 29 9.06 10.58 13.18
CA ARG A 29 10.04 9.78 13.91
C ARG A 29 9.83 9.89 15.42
N ASN A 30 9.50 11.07 15.92
CA ASN A 30 9.31 11.31 17.36
C ASN A 30 8.08 10.59 17.90
N ASN A 31 7.00 10.53 17.10
CA ASN A 31 5.75 9.87 17.50
C ASN A 31 5.64 8.43 16.99
N GLN A 32 6.68 7.89 16.33
CA GLN A 32 6.71 6.54 15.74
C GLN A 32 5.45 6.22 14.93
N ARG A 33 5.03 7.15 14.05
CA ARG A 33 3.71 7.06 13.39
C ARG A 33 3.73 7.54 11.95
N VAL A 34 3.01 6.82 11.07
CA VAL A 34 2.65 7.27 9.73
C VAL A 34 1.59 8.37 9.81
N LYS A 35 1.80 9.47 9.10
CA LYS A 35 0.87 10.60 9.07
C LYS A 35 -0.24 10.34 8.05
N HIS A 36 -1.43 10.91 8.27
CA HIS A 36 -2.58 10.74 7.36
C HIS A 36 -2.26 11.17 5.91
N ASN A 37 -1.43 12.20 5.74
CA ASN A 37 -1.02 12.71 4.43
C ASN A 37 -0.24 11.68 3.61
N ALA A 38 0.31 10.62 4.24
CA ALA A 38 0.86 9.50 3.50
C ALA A 38 -0.19 8.86 2.59
N PHE A 39 -1.46 8.79 2.99
CA PHE A 39 -2.55 8.16 2.24
C PHE A 39 -3.45 9.15 1.49
N MET A 40 -3.10 10.43 1.47
CA MET A 40 -3.79 11.39 0.60
C MET A 40 -3.33 11.21 -0.85
N PRO A 41 -4.25 11.34 -1.83
CA PRO A 41 -3.92 11.17 -3.23
C PRO A 41 -2.83 12.15 -3.70
N GLY A 42 -1.95 11.67 -4.57
CA GLY A 42 -0.99 12.50 -5.27
C GLY A 42 -1.65 13.40 -6.31
N ALA A 43 -0.84 14.13 -7.09
CA ALA A 43 -1.32 14.99 -8.17
C ALA A 43 -2.05 14.22 -9.29
N ASP A 44 -1.77 12.92 -9.42
CA ASP A 44 -2.44 12.00 -10.35
C ASP A 44 -3.74 11.40 -9.77
N GLY A 45 -4.14 11.82 -8.58
CA GLY A 45 -5.33 11.32 -7.89
C GLY A 45 -5.14 9.93 -7.27
N LYS A 46 -3.91 9.41 -7.19
CA LYS A 46 -3.64 8.02 -6.78
C LYS A 46 -2.64 7.94 -5.64
N THR A 47 -2.71 6.82 -4.93
CA THR A 47 -1.84 6.45 -3.82
C THR A 47 -1.36 5.02 -4.02
N SER A 48 -0.08 4.86 -4.37
CA SER A 48 0.57 3.55 -4.49
C SER A 48 0.55 2.75 -3.17
N VAL A 49 0.11 1.50 -3.26
CA VAL A 49 0.10 0.48 -2.20
C VAL A 49 0.47 -0.89 -2.78
N PHE A 50 0.72 -1.86 -1.91
CA PHE A 50 1.14 -3.21 -2.29
C PHE A 50 0.33 -4.26 -1.54
N GLN A 51 -0.18 -5.27 -2.23
CA GLN A 51 -0.84 -6.42 -1.59
C GLN A 51 0.21 -7.32 -0.92
N THR A 52 0.14 -7.42 0.41
CA THR A 52 1.12 -8.15 1.23
C THR A 52 0.59 -9.49 1.74
N LYS A 53 -0.53 -9.97 1.19
CA LYS A 53 -1.08 -11.29 1.52
C LYS A 53 -0.02 -12.38 1.33
N GLY A 54 0.15 -13.20 2.36
CA GLY A 54 1.09 -14.32 2.37
C GLY A 54 2.56 -13.92 2.54
N LEU A 55 2.85 -12.65 2.84
CA LEU A 55 4.21 -12.18 3.17
C LEU A 55 4.34 -12.00 4.68
N ASP A 56 5.53 -12.30 5.19
CA ASP A 56 5.91 -11.91 6.55
C ASP A 56 6.44 -10.46 6.58
N GLU A 57 6.84 -10.01 7.76
CA GLU A 57 7.34 -8.65 7.95
C GLU A 57 8.61 -8.38 7.13
N ALA A 58 9.57 -9.31 7.15
CA ALA A 58 10.86 -9.15 6.46
C ALA A 58 10.67 -9.10 4.94
N ALA A 59 9.87 -10.00 4.37
CA ALA A 59 9.54 -10.03 2.96
C ALA A 59 8.80 -8.75 2.54
N THR A 60 7.89 -8.26 3.38
CA THR A 60 7.17 -7.00 3.10
C THR A 60 8.12 -5.80 3.07
N TRP A 61 9.02 -5.67 4.05
CA TRP A 61 10.04 -4.61 4.05
C TRP A 61 10.97 -4.73 2.85
N GLY A 62 11.38 -5.96 2.49
CA GLY A 62 12.23 -6.23 1.33
C GLY A 62 11.67 -5.70 0.01
N ILE A 63 10.35 -5.80 -0.22
CA ILE A 63 9.71 -5.19 -1.40
C ILE A 63 9.92 -3.67 -1.42
N GLY A 64 9.68 -3.01 -0.29
CA GLY A 64 9.84 -1.57 -0.17
C GLY A 64 11.28 -1.12 -0.39
N GLU A 65 12.25 -1.87 0.14
CA GLU A 65 13.67 -1.62 -0.03
C GLU A 65 14.11 -1.82 -1.48
N GLU A 66 13.66 -2.89 -2.14
CA GLU A 66 13.95 -3.16 -3.56
C GLU A 66 13.45 -2.03 -4.46
N ILE A 67 12.20 -1.56 -4.24
CA ILE A 67 11.62 -0.44 -4.98
C ILE A 67 12.39 0.85 -4.68
N GLY A 68 12.77 1.08 -3.42
CA GLY A 68 13.58 2.23 -3.02
C GLY A 68 14.93 2.23 -3.72
N ALA A 69 15.64 1.11 -3.71
CA ALA A 69 16.94 0.93 -4.37
C ALA A 69 16.85 1.23 -5.87
N LYS A 70 15.84 0.69 -6.57
CA LYS A 70 15.59 0.95 -8.00
C LYS A 70 15.34 2.43 -8.33
N ARG A 71 14.81 3.19 -7.36
CA ARG A 71 14.50 4.63 -7.50
C ARG A 71 15.55 5.54 -6.86
N SER A 72 16.63 4.98 -6.32
CA SER A 72 17.62 5.71 -5.50
C SER A 72 16.98 6.48 -4.34
N GLN A 73 15.97 5.89 -3.70
CA GLN A 73 15.27 6.46 -2.55
C GLN A 73 15.45 5.57 -1.31
N THR A 74 15.61 6.19 -0.15
CA THR A 74 15.66 5.49 1.13
C THR A 74 14.25 5.18 1.61
N LEU A 75 13.97 3.91 1.91
CA LEU A 75 12.74 3.54 2.60
C LEU A 75 12.81 4.04 4.05
N HIS A 76 11.82 4.84 4.46
CA HIS A 76 11.79 5.40 5.81
C HIS A 76 10.77 4.75 6.74
N ALA A 77 9.63 4.33 6.19
CA ALA A 77 8.55 3.73 6.96
C ALA A 77 7.63 2.87 6.07
N ARG A 78 6.78 2.09 6.74
CA ARG A 78 5.67 1.35 6.13
C ARG A 78 4.37 1.73 6.85
N GLY A 79 3.31 1.94 6.09
CA GLY A 79 1.95 2.06 6.62
C GLY A 79 1.10 0.88 6.15
N ASP A 80 0.53 0.14 7.09
CA ASP A 80 -0.31 -1.03 6.82
C ASP A 80 -1.80 -0.66 6.93
N ILE A 81 -2.60 -1.10 5.97
CA ILE A 81 -4.06 -0.94 5.93
C ILE A 81 -4.70 -2.23 5.39
N VAL A 82 -6.02 -2.35 5.49
CA VAL A 82 -6.79 -3.47 4.91
C VAL A 82 -7.69 -2.95 3.79
N ALA A 83 -7.85 -3.72 2.70
CA ALA A 83 -8.63 -3.30 1.53
C ALA A 83 -10.09 -2.92 1.86
N ALA A 84 -10.69 -3.55 2.87
CA ALA A 84 -12.01 -3.20 3.39
C ALA A 84 -12.08 -1.76 3.91
N ASP A 85 -11.04 -1.25 4.56
CA ASP A 85 -11.04 0.12 5.09
C ASP A 85 -10.92 1.16 3.98
N VAL A 86 -10.18 0.85 2.91
CA VAL A 86 -10.16 1.66 1.68
C VAL A 86 -11.55 1.73 1.06
N SER A 87 -12.22 0.57 0.97
CA SER A 87 -13.57 0.47 0.41
C SER A 87 -14.61 1.24 1.22
N LYS A 88 -14.51 1.22 2.57
CA LYS A 88 -15.36 2.03 3.46
C LYS A 88 -15.19 3.54 3.21
N ALA A 89 -13.99 3.97 2.83
CA ALA A 89 -13.72 5.35 2.42
C ALA A 89 -14.23 5.69 1.01
N ARG A 90 -14.92 4.77 0.33
CA ARG A 90 -15.42 4.89 -1.06
C ARG A 90 -14.29 5.07 -2.08
N VAL A 91 -13.12 4.52 -1.77
CA VAL A 91 -11.95 4.52 -2.63
C VAL A 91 -11.81 3.13 -3.26
N THR A 92 -11.40 3.07 -4.53
CA THR A 92 -11.24 1.81 -5.26
C THR A 92 -9.79 1.33 -5.18
N VAL A 93 -9.59 0.07 -4.78
CA VAL A 93 -8.27 -0.58 -4.90
C VAL A 93 -8.13 -1.15 -6.31
N ALA A 94 -7.20 -0.62 -7.09
CA ALA A 94 -6.97 -1.01 -8.48
C ALA A 94 -5.54 -1.56 -8.66
N PRO A 95 -5.35 -2.86 -8.98
CA PRO A 95 -4.06 -3.42 -9.35
C PRO A 95 -3.40 -2.63 -10.46
N SER A 96 -2.09 -2.44 -10.35
CA SER A 96 -1.32 -1.57 -11.22
C SER A 96 0.09 -2.11 -11.43
N GLU A 97 0.22 -3.40 -11.75
CA GLU A 97 1.52 -3.97 -12.08
C GLU A 97 2.10 -3.37 -13.38
N PRO A 98 3.43 -3.30 -13.53
CA PRO A 98 4.47 -3.61 -12.53
C PRO A 98 4.72 -2.45 -11.53
N PRO A 99 5.43 -2.69 -10.40
CA PRO A 99 6.02 -3.97 -9.95
C PRO A 99 4.99 -4.97 -9.40
N PRO A 100 5.36 -6.25 -9.17
CA PRO A 100 4.44 -7.26 -8.65
C PRO A 100 3.74 -6.81 -7.37
N ARG A 101 2.46 -7.18 -7.22
CA ARG A 101 1.61 -6.82 -6.06
C ARG A 101 1.25 -5.34 -5.95
N HIS A 102 1.68 -4.50 -6.89
CA HIS A 102 1.37 -3.08 -6.87
C HIS A 102 -0.11 -2.83 -7.17
N ALA A 103 -0.70 -1.92 -6.40
CA ALA A 103 -2.03 -1.39 -6.61
C ALA A 103 -2.06 0.11 -6.31
N ASN A 104 -3.07 0.80 -6.80
CA ASN A 104 -3.39 2.16 -6.43
C ASN A 104 -4.70 2.19 -5.66
N ILE A 105 -4.76 3.07 -4.68
CA ILE A 105 -6.01 3.55 -4.06
C ILE A 105 -6.19 5.02 -4.41
#